data_AF-A0A2N9NCM9-F1
#
_entry.id   AF-A0A2N9NCM9-F1
#
_cell.length_a   1.000
_cell.length_b   1.000
_cell.length_c   1.000
_cell.angle_alpha   90.00
_cell.angle_beta   90.00
_cell.angle_gamma   90.00
#
_symmetry.space_group_name_H-M   'P 1'
#
loop_
_entity.id
_entity.type
_entity.pdbx_description
1 polymer ?
#
loop_
_entity_poly.entity_id
_entity_poly.type
_entity_poly.pdbx_seq_one_letter_code
_entity_poly.pdbx_strand_id
1 'polypeptide(L)'
;MGVFVIVRIVAVVSVGLKAGIFLGHRAGPQYALQKLSPSGFVQFQQVVHTHFVRFMPPLTLAALLSTLIWLVSLRSQWASVEFWLLAASTCGSVVSAALTRAVNVPLNNKLMTWSADAPPENLRELWRPWDKVNTIRTCLASGVFILETVALSLRTMNG
;
A
#
# COMPACT_ATOMS: atom_id res chain seq x y z
N MET A 1 15.16 -14.91 20.04
CA MET A 1 15.12 -14.41 18.64
C MET A 1 15.84 -13.08 18.61
N GLY A 2 16.87 -12.91 17.76
CA GLY A 2 17.62 -11.66 17.72
C GLY A 2 16.73 -10.49 17.26
N VAL A 3 16.97 -9.28 17.78
CA VAL A 3 16.21 -8.05 17.44
C VAL A 3 16.10 -7.86 15.92
N PHE A 4 17.16 -8.20 15.19
CA PHE A 4 17.20 -8.11 13.73
C PHE A 4 16.23 -9.06 13.01
N VAL A 5 16.00 -10.26 13.56
CA VAL A 5 15.02 -11.21 13.01
C VAL A 5 13.59 -10.66 13.20
N ILE A 6 13.31 -10.05 14.36
CA ILE A 6 12.02 -9.43 14.63
C ILE A 6 11.73 -8.32 13.62
N VAL A 7 12.71 -7.43 13.37
CA VAL A 7 12.56 -6.34 12.38
C VAL A 7 12.20 -6.88 10.99
N ARG A 8 12.88 -7.92 10.54
CA ARG A 8 12.63 -8.55 9.23
C ARG A 8 11.24 -9.17 9.12
N ILE A 9 10.81 -9.89 10.16
CA ILE A 9 9.47 -10.48 10.23
C ILE A 9 8.43 -9.36 10.15
N VAL A 10 8.58 -8.30 10.95
CA VAL A 10 7.65 -7.17 10.95
C VAL A 10 7.60 -6.49 9.59
N ALA A 11 8.74 -6.30 8.91
CA ALA A 11 8.80 -5.73 7.57
C ALA A 11 8.01 -6.56 6.56
N VAL A 12 8.39 -7.83 6.38
CA VAL A 12 7.78 -8.72 5.39
C VAL A 12 6.29 -8.93 5.66
N VAL A 13 5.89 -9.12 6.92
CA VAL A 13 4.48 -9.29 7.29
C VAL A 13 3.68 -8.01 7.01
N SER A 14 4.16 -6.84 7.43
CA SER A 14 3.43 -5.59 7.25
C SER A 14 3.30 -5.20 5.77
N VAL A 15 4.37 -5.39 4.99
CA VAL A 15 4.36 -5.17 3.54
C VAL A 15 3.47 -6.18 2.84
N GLY A 16 3.52 -7.46 3.23
CA GLY A 16 2.66 -8.52 2.70
C GLY A 16 1.18 -8.26 2.94
N LEU A 17 0.79 -7.86 4.15
CA LEU A 17 -0.58 -7.46 4.47
C LEU A 17 -1.04 -6.27 3.61
N LYS A 18 -0.19 -5.25 3.47
CA LYS A 18 -0.48 -4.08 2.63
C LYS A 18 -0.64 -4.46 1.16
N ALA A 19 0.24 -5.29 0.62
CA ALA A 19 0.16 -5.80 -0.75
C ALA A 19 -1.13 -6.62 -0.96
N GLY A 20 -1.45 -7.50 -0.02
CA GLY A 20 -2.68 -8.31 -0.02
C GLY A 20 -3.94 -7.45 -0.02
N ILE A 21 -3.99 -6.38 0.78
CA ILE A 21 -5.12 -5.43 0.79
C ILE A 21 -5.30 -4.76 -0.57
N PHE A 22 -4.22 -4.25 -1.18
CA PHE A 22 -4.33 -3.58 -2.49
C PHE A 22 -4.68 -4.55 -3.61
N LEU A 23 -4.10 -5.75 -3.61
CA LEU A 23 -4.39 -6.76 -4.62
C LEU A 23 -5.81 -7.29 -4.45
N GLY A 24 -6.23 -7.59 -3.22
CA GLY A 24 -7.58 -8.02 -2.87
C GLY A 24 -8.63 -6.98 -3.23
N HIS A 25 -8.37 -5.70 -2.95
CA HIS A 25 -9.22 -4.60 -3.40
C HIS A 25 -9.39 -4.61 -4.93
N ARG A 26 -8.29 -4.81 -5.67
CA ARG A 26 -8.32 -4.82 -7.13
C ARG A 26 -9.04 -6.02 -7.72
N ALA A 27 -8.95 -7.17 -7.05
CA ALA A 27 -9.58 -8.42 -7.46
C ALA A 27 -11.09 -8.49 -7.14
N GLY A 28 -11.52 -7.92 -6.01
CA GLY A 28 -12.91 -7.98 -5.55
C GLY A 28 -13.64 -6.64 -5.63
N PRO A 29 -13.48 -5.75 -4.63
CA PRO A 29 -14.16 -4.45 -4.56
C PRO A 29 -14.16 -3.64 -5.85
N GLN A 30 -13.03 -3.54 -6.55
CA GLN A 30 -12.96 -2.76 -7.81
C GLN A 30 -13.89 -3.31 -8.89
N TYR A 31 -14.05 -4.64 -8.96
CA TYR A 31 -15.00 -5.26 -9.87
C TYR A 31 -16.45 -4.95 -9.48
N ALA A 32 -16.76 -5.02 -8.19
CA ALA A 32 -18.10 -4.70 -7.68
C ALA A 32 -18.47 -3.22 -7.95
N LEU A 33 -17.54 -2.29 -7.70
CA LEU A 33 -17.73 -0.84 -7.92
C LEU A 33 -18.07 -0.47 -9.36
N GLN A 34 -17.67 -1.27 -10.35
CA GLN A 34 -18.04 -1.04 -11.74
C GLN A 34 -19.53 -1.29 -11.99
N LYS A 35 -20.15 -2.19 -11.22
CA LYS A 35 -21.54 -2.62 -11.38
C LYS A 35 -22.53 -1.89 -10.48
N LEU A 36 -22.06 -1.20 -9.44
CA LEU A 36 -22.93 -0.44 -8.54
C LEU A 36 -23.52 0.78 -9.24
N SER A 37 -24.73 1.17 -8.82
CA SER A 37 -25.29 2.49 -9.13
C SER A 37 -24.40 3.60 -8.55
N PRO A 38 -24.49 4.84 -9.04
CA PRO A 38 -23.74 5.97 -8.46
C PRO A 38 -23.95 6.10 -6.94
N SER A 39 -25.18 5.96 -6.46
CA SER A 39 -25.51 5.99 -5.03
C SER A 39 -24.84 4.85 -4.26
N GLY A 40 -24.91 3.62 -4.79
CA GLY A 40 -24.27 2.46 -4.19
C GLY A 40 -22.74 2.58 -4.16
N PHE A 41 -22.14 3.19 -5.19
CA PHE A 41 -20.71 3.50 -5.22
C PHE A 41 -20.32 4.44 -4.08
N VAL A 42 -21.03 5.57 -3.93
CA VAL A 42 -20.73 6.57 -2.90
C VAL A 42 -20.85 5.95 -1.51
N GLN A 43 -21.97 5.27 -1.26
CA GLN A 43 -22.24 4.63 0.03
C GLN A 43 -21.18 3.57 0.36
N PHE A 44 -20.86 2.68 -0.59
CA PHE A 44 -19.83 1.66 -0.41
C PHE A 44 -18.48 2.30 -0.06
N GLN A 45 -18.04 3.28 -0.85
CA GLN A 45 -16.72 3.88 -0.66
C GLN A 45 -16.63 4.65 0.65
N GLN A 46 -17.69 5.35 1.08
CA GLN A 46 -17.72 6.06 2.35
C GLN A 46 -17.62 5.08 3.54
N VAL A 47 -18.41 4.01 3.54
CA VAL A 47 -18.38 2.96 4.59
C VAL A 47 -17.01 2.29 4.66
N VAL A 48 -16.43 1.97 3.51
CA VAL A 48 -15.08 1.38 3.44
C VAL A 48 -14.04 2.38 3.96
N HIS A 49 -14.13 3.64 3.55
CA HIS A 49 -13.17 4.68 3.92
C HIS A 49 -13.10 4.92 5.44
N THR A 50 -14.22 4.92 6.15
CA THR A 50 -14.25 5.16 7.62
C THR A 50 -13.43 4.15 8.40
N HIS A 51 -13.32 2.91 7.91
CA HIS A 51 -12.45 1.89 8.51
C HIS A 51 -11.00 2.02 8.04
N PHE A 52 -10.77 2.12 6.72
CA PHE A 52 -9.41 2.12 6.18
C PHE A 52 -8.60 3.36 6.56
N VAL A 53 -9.24 4.51 6.79
CA VAL A 53 -8.54 5.73 7.24
C VAL A 53 -7.88 5.56 8.62
N ARG A 54 -8.40 4.66 9.46
CA ARG A 54 -7.84 4.35 10.78
C ARG A 54 -6.82 3.22 10.72
N PHE A 55 -7.10 2.21 9.89
CA PHE A 55 -6.28 1.00 9.81
C PHE A 55 -5.00 1.15 8.97
N MET A 56 -5.06 1.85 7.83
CA MET A 56 -3.92 1.92 6.89
C MET A 56 -2.72 2.72 7.40
N PRO A 57 -2.88 3.87 8.09
CA PRO A 57 -1.72 4.64 8.56
C PRO A 57 -0.76 3.85 9.47
N PRO A 58 -1.22 3.18 10.57
CA PRO A 58 -0.30 2.42 11.41
C PRO A 58 0.35 1.24 10.67
N LEU A 59 -0.38 0.54 9.80
CA LEU A 59 0.19 -0.53 8.97
C LEU A 59 1.27 0.01 8.01
N THR A 60 1.01 1.15 7.38
CA THR A 60 1.96 1.79 6.46
C THR A 60 3.20 2.28 7.19
N LEU A 61 3.03 2.83 8.40
CA LEU A 61 4.14 3.28 9.24
C LEU A 61 4.98 2.09 9.71
N ALA A 62 4.34 1.02 10.19
CA ALA A 62 5.01 -0.21 10.58
C ALA A 62 5.87 -0.74 9.44
N ALA A 63 5.27 -0.96 8.26
CA ALA A 63 5.98 -1.41 7.06
C ALA A 63 7.20 -0.53 6.75
N LEU A 64 6.99 0.79 6.59
CA LEU A 64 8.06 1.70 6.19
C LEU A 64 9.20 1.77 7.20
N LEU A 65 8.89 1.85 8.50
CA LEU A 65 9.92 1.93 9.55
C LEU A 65 10.70 0.63 9.66
N SER A 66 10.03 -0.54 9.63
CA SER A 66 10.74 -1.82 9.71
C SER A 66 11.63 -2.07 8.49
N THR A 67 11.18 -1.73 7.28
CA THR A 67 12.00 -1.83 6.06
C THR A 67 13.20 -0.89 6.13
N LEU A 68 13.01 0.34 6.61
CA LEU A 68 14.10 1.31 6.77
C LEU A 68 15.13 0.85 7.81
N ILE A 69 14.68 0.34 8.96
CA ILE A 69 15.57 -0.20 10.00
C ILE A 69 16.36 -1.40 9.45
N TRP A 70 15.72 -2.28 8.68
CA TRP A 70 16.40 -3.39 8.01
C TRP A 70 17.48 -2.88 7.04
N LEU A 71 17.14 -1.93 6.16
CA LEU A 71 18.09 -1.32 5.23
C LEU A 71 19.29 -0.69 5.95
N VAL A 72 19.05 0.16 6.95
CA VAL A 72 20.10 0.87 7.70
C VAL A 72 21.00 -0.10 8.48
N SER A 73 20.47 -1.25 8.89
CA SER A 73 21.24 -2.31 9.54
C SER A 73 22.24 -2.97 8.58
N LEU A 74 22.02 -2.88 7.26
CA LEU A 74 22.92 -3.39 6.22
C LEU A 74 23.85 -2.31 5.65
N ARG A 75 23.94 -1.11 6.24
CA ARG A 75 24.74 -0.01 5.68
C ARG A 75 26.22 -0.34 5.46
N SER A 76 26.81 -1.22 6.29
CA SER A 76 28.20 -1.67 6.12
C SER A 76 28.35 -2.69 4.98
N GLN A 77 27.25 -3.23 4.48
CA GLN A 77 27.16 -4.22 3.41
C GLN A 77 26.52 -3.59 2.15
N TRP A 78 26.77 -2.30 1.90
CA TRP A 78 26.12 -1.55 0.81
C TRP A 78 26.37 -2.15 -0.59
N ALA A 79 27.46 -2.89 -0.77
CA ALA A 79 27.77 -3.60 -2.02
C ALA A 79 26.97 -4.91 -2.20
N SER A 80 26.21 -5.34 -1.20
CA SER A 80 25.41 -6.57 -1.25
C SER A 80 24.13 -6.40 -2.07
N VAL A 81 23.67 -7.49 -2.69
CA VAL A 81 22.36 -7.54 -3.37
C VAL A 81 21.22 -7.29 -2.39
N GLU A 82 21.29 -7.82 -1.16
CA GLU A 82 20.28 -7.61 -0.10
C GLU A 82 20.06 -6.11 0.16
N PHE A 83 21.14 -5.32 0.25
CA PHE A 83 21.07 -3.88 0.48
C PHE A 83 20.30 -3.15 -0.65
N TRP A 84 20.63 -3.43 -1.91
CA TRP A 84 20.00 -2.75 -3.04
C TRP A 84 18.54 -3.16 -3.26
N LEU A 85 18.18 -4.42 -2.98
CA LEU A 85 16.78 -4.87 -2.97
C LEU A 85 15.96 -4.10 -1.93
N LEU A 86 16.50 -3.90 -0.72
CA LEU A 86 15.83 -3.14 0.34
C LEU A 86 15.81 -1.63 0.08
N ALA A 87 16.83 -1.08 -0.58
CA ALA A 87 16.83 0.31 -1.02
C ALA A 87 15.72 0.55 -2.05
N ALA A 88 15.57 -0.34 -3.03
CA ALA A 88 14.48 -0.31 -4.00
C ALA A 88 13.11 -0.50 -3.32
N SER A 89 12.98 -1.44 -2.37
CA SER A 89 11.77 -1.64 -1.57
C SER A 89 11.37 -0.37 -0.81
N THR A 90 12.33 0.25 -0.13
CA THR A 90 12.12 1.48 0.64
C THR A 90 11.67 2.61 -0.28
N CYS A 91 12.33 2.79 -1.43
CA CYS A 91 11.95 3.78 -2.44
C CYS A 91 10.53 3.55 -2.95
N GLY A 92 10.17 2.32 -3.34
CA GLY A 92 8.83 1.97 -3.79
C GLY A 92 7.75 2.23 -2.72
N SER A 93 8.06 1.95 -1.46
CA SER A 93 7.18 2.26 -0.33
C SER A 93 6.98 3.76 -0.11
N VAL A 94 8.04 4.56 -0.22
CA VAL A 94 7.98 6.03 -0.14
C VAL A 94 7.15 6.61 -1.28
N VAL A 95 7.38 6.16 -2.53
CA VAL A 95 6.59 6.60 -3.69
C VAL A 95 5.12 6.24 -3.52
N SER A 96 4.81 5.01 -3.08
CA SER A 96 3.43 4.59 -2.79
C SER A 96 2.76 5.47 -1.72
N ALA A 97 3.48 5.83 -0.66
CA ALA A 97 2.99 6.72 0.39
C ALA A 97 2.78 8.16 -0.11
N ALA A 98 3.71 8.69 -0.93
CA ALA A 98 3.60 10.00 -1.54
C ALA A 98 2.37 10.09 -2.46
N LEU A 99 2.17 9.10 -3.33
CA LEU A 99 0.99 8.98 -4.18
C LEU A 99 -0.31 8.92 -3.39
N THR A 100 -0.30 8.16 -2.28
CA THR A 100 -1.45 8.09 -1.36
C THR A 100 -1.82 9.47 -0.86
N ARG A 101 -0.84 10.22 -0.34
CA ARG A 101 -1.07 11.55 0.24
C ARG A 101 -1.41 12.61 -0.79
N ALA A 102 -0.77 12.59 -1.95
CA ALA A 102 -0.95 13.60 -2.98
C ALA A 102 -2.27 13.45 -3.74
N VAL A 103 -2.75 12.21 -3.94
CA VAL A 103 -3.90 11.94 -4.82
C VAL A 103 -5.05 11.27 -4.07
N ASN A 104 -4.81 10.11 -3.46
CA ASN A 104 -5.91 9.32 -2.89
C ASN A 104 -6.52 9.98 -1.64
N VAL A 105 -5.72 10.57 -0.74
CA VAL A 105 -6.25 11.23 0.47
C VAL A 105 -7.15 12.42 0.13
N PRO A 106 -6.75 13.38 -0.74
CA PRO A 106 -7.63 14.46 -1.15
C PRO A 106 -8.94 13.98 -1.79
N LEU A 107 -8.87 12.97 -2.66
CA LEU A 107 -10.05 12.41 -3.32
C LEU A 107 -10.96 11.66 -2.35
N ASN A 108 -10.40 10.94 -1.38
CA ASN A 108 -11.17 10.31 -0.31
C ASN A 108 -11.89 11.35 0.55
N ASN A 109 -11.21 12.43 0.94
CA ASN A 109 -11.82 13.51 1.70
C ASN A 109 -12.96 14.17 0.92
N LYS A 110 -12.79 14.37 -0.39
CA LYS A 110 -13.84 14.88 -1.28
C LYS A 110 -15.02 13.90 -1.41
N LEU A 111 -14.76 12.60 -1.52
CA LEU A 111 -15.80 11.57 -1.55
C LEU A 111 -16.68 11.61 -0.28
N MET A 112 -16.10 11.91 0.88
CA MET A 112 -16.84 12.02 2.14
C MET A 112 -17.83 13.19 2.16
N THR A 113 -17.73 14.14 1.22
CA THR A 113 -18.68 15.26 1.11
C THR A 113 -19.78 15.01 0.08
N TRP A 114 -19.77 13.88 -0.63
CA TRP A 114 -20.80 13.56 -1.63
C TRP A 114 -22.07 13.03 -0.97
N SER A 115 -23.23 13.41 -1.52
CA SER A 115 -24.51 12.81 -1.17
C SER A 115 -24.69 11.50 -1.93
N ALA A 116 -25.09 10.44 -1.22
CA ALA A 116 -25.47 9.17 -1.86
C ALA A 116 -26.83 9.29 -2.59
N ASP A 117 -27.73 10.15 -2.11
CA ASP A 117 -29.05 10.37 -2.73
C ASP A 117 -28.97 11.25 -3.98
N ALA A 118 -27.94 12.10 -4.06
CA ALA A 118 -27.65 12.93 -5.23
C ALA A 118 -26.14 12.92 -5.55
N PRO A 119 -25.59 11.81 -6.10
CA PRO A 119 -24.19 11.73 -6.46
C PRO A 119 -23.83 12.67 -7.62
N PRO A 120 -22.56 13.08 -7.76
CA PRO A 120 -22.13 13.88 -8.91
C PRO A 120 -22.41 13.15 -10.24
N GLU A 121 -22.95 13.86 -11.23
CA GLU A 121 -23.26 13.27 -12.55
C GLU A 121 -22.01 12.70 -13.23
N ASN A 122 -20.86 13.36 -13.07
CA ASN A 122 -19.57 12.93 -13.60
C ASN A 122 -18.71 12.13 -12.60
N LEU A 123 -19.35 11.42 -11.65
CA LEU A 123 -18.68 10.67 -10.58
C LEU A 123 -17.51 9.80 -11.07
N ARG A 124 -17.68 9.06 -12.17
CA ARG A 124 -16.62 8.16 -12.67
C ARG A 124 -15.41 8.93 -13.18
N GLU A 125 -15.61 10.10 -13.77
CA GLU A 125 -14.52 10.96 -14.23
C GLU A 125 -13.75 11.54 -13.05
N LEU A 126 -14.47 12.02 -12.03
CA LEU A 126 -13.89 12.53 -10.79
C LEU A 126 -13.10 11.46 -10.03
N TRP A 127 -13.54 10.20 -10.10
CA TRP A 127 -12.89 9.08 -9.42
C TRP A 127 -11.71 8.45 -10.18
N ARG A 128 -11.67 8.60 -11.52
CA ARG A 128 -10.66 7.98 -12.38
C ARG A 128 -9.20 8.18 -11.93
N PRO A 129 -8.77 9.36 -11.43
CA PRO A 129 -7.41 9.52 -10.92
C PRO A 129 -7.12 8.64 -9.71
N TRP A 130 -8.10 8.46 -8.83
CA TRP A 130 -7.99 7.58 -7.67
C TRP A 130 -7.70 6.15 -8.10
N ASP A 131 -8.46 5.62 -9.05
CA ASP A 131 -8.32 4.24 -9.56
C ASP A 131 -6.97 4.00 -10.24
N LYS A 132 -6.50 4.96 -11.04
CA LYS A 132 -5.19 4.88 -11.69
C LYS A 132 -4.08 4.82 -10.64
N VAL A 133 -4.10 5.73 -9.67
CA VAL A 133 -3.08 5.77 -8.62
C VAL A 133 -3.17 4.55 -7.71
N ASN A 134 -4.37 4.06 -7.40
CA ASN A 134 -4.54 2.86 -6.61
C ASN A 134 -3.95 1.63 -7.34
N THR A 135 -4.13 1.53 -8.66
CA THR A 135 -3.50 0.47 -9.48
C THR A 135 -1.97 0.55 -9.43
N ILE A 136 -1.39 1.74 -9.57
CA ILE A 136 0.06 1.94 -9.44
C ILE A 136 0.54 1.51 -8.04
N ARG A 137 -0.20 1.90 -7.00
CA ARG A 137 0.11 1.53 -5.61
C ARG A 137 0.00 0.03 -5.37
N THR A 138 -0.94 -0.67 -6.00
CA THR A 138 -1.02 -2.14 -5.98
C THR A 138 0.26 -2.74 -6.56
N CYS A 139 0.69 -2.31 -7.75
CA CYS A 139 1.92 -2.81 -8.37
C CYS A 139 3.15 -2.53 -7.51
N LEU A 140 3.26 -1.32 -6.96
CA LEU A 140 4.36 -0.95 -6.06
C LEU A 140 4.35 -1.82 -4.80
N ALA A 141 3.22 -1.98 -4.12
CA ALA A 141 3.14 -2.77 -2.90
C ALA A 141 3.48 -4.24 -3.13
N SER A 142 2.98 -4.83 -4.23
CA SER A 142 3.34 -6.20 -4.63
C SER A 142 4.83 -6.33 -4.96
N GLY A 143 5.40 -5.37 -5.69
CA GLY A 143 6.84 -5.34 -6.00
C GLY A 143 7.70 -5.23 -4.75
N VAL A 144 7.36 -4.32 -3.83
CA VAL A 144 8.01 -4.16 -2.51
C VAL A 144 7.97 -5.47 -1.73
N PHE A 145 6.82 -6.15 -1.70
CA PHE A 145 6.69 -7.45 -1.02
C PHE A 145 7.60 -8.52 -1.62
N ILE A 146 7.67 -8.59 -2.96
CA ILE A 146 8.55 -9.54 -3.67
C ILE A 146 10.02 -9.23 -3.35
N LEU A 147 10.43 -7.96 -3.43
CA LEU A 147 11.80 -7.53 -3.14
C LEU A 147 12.23 -7.91 -1.73
N GLU A 148 11.38 -7.67 -0.73
CA GLU A 148 11.68 -8.02 0.67
C GLU A 148 11.70 -9.53 0.91
N THR A 149 10.82 -10.28 0.25
CA THR A 149 10.81 -11.75 0.35
C THR A 149 12.09 -12.35 -0.25
N VAL A 150 12.54 -11.84 -1.40
CA VAL A 150 13.81 -12.25 -2.02
C VAL A 150 15.00 -11.84 -1.16
N ALA A 151 15.00 -10.61 -0.61
CA ALA A 151 16.06 -10.16 0.30
C ALA A 151 16.14 -11.07 1.54
N LEU A 152 15.01 -11.51 2.08
CA LEU A 152 14.97 -12.44 3.20
C LEU A 152 15.56 -13.81 2.84
N SER A 153 15.27 -14.34 1.65
CA SER A 153 15.75 -15.67 1.23
C SER A 153 17.25 -15.72 0.93
N LEU A 154 17.85 -14.61 0.48
CA LEU A 154 19.31 -14.53 0.25
C LEU A 154 20.12 -14.76 1.53
N ARG A 155 19.54 -14.43 2.69
CA ARG A 155 20.16 -14.65 4.00
C ARG A 155 20.08 -16.10 4.48
N THR A 156 19.01 -16.82 4.14
CA THR A 156 18.88 -18.24 4.49
C THR A 156 19.79 -19.14 3.66
N MET A 157 20.33 -18.65 2.54
CA MET A 157 21.25 -19.41 1.68
C MET A 157 22.74 -19.18 2.04
N ASN A 158 23.05 -18.10 2.76
CA ASN A 158 24.41 -17.68 3.10
C ASN A 158 24.76 -17.87 4.59
N GLY A 159 23.86 -18.46 5.39
CA GLY A 159 24.08 -18.80 6.80
C GLY A 159 24.06 -20.30 6.98
#